data_AF-A0A950XZV2-F1
#
_entry.id   AF-A0A950XZV2-F1
#
_cell.length_a   1.000
_cell.length_b   1.000
_cell.length_c   1.000
_cell.angle_alpha   90.00
_cell.angle_beta   90.00
_cell.angle_gamma   90.00
#
_symmetry.space_group_name_H-M   'P 1'
#
loop_
_entity.id
_entity.type
_entity.pdbx_description
1 polymer ?
#
loop_
_entity_poly.entity_id
_entity_poly.type
_entity_poly.pdbx_seq_one_letter_code
_entity_poly.pdbx_strand_id
1 'polypeptide(L)'
;MTTEEYGKAYQRGFNLTVRFLVSRGLSYDAALDTAQAAWAKGWERREQLRDPNLVLTWTNSIALNIHRTFLRREPQTQTLPELQAPPRMNVAAIDVKRILSDCKPNDRVVLEGHYIEGYKVQEIARQHGWSETAVRIRLLRARRSVERRLSRPKHARLRNLAEKTKKALANALEVPALEAKVA
;
A
#
# COMPACT_ATOMS: atom_id res chain seq x y z
N MET A 1 -4.44 -44.90 -24.20
CA MET A 1 -4.97 -44.31 -25.45
C MET A 1 -3.93 -44.46 -26.53
N THR A 2 -4.32 -44.87 -27.74
CA THR A 2 -3.36 -45.08 -28.84
C THR A 2 -2.91 -43.76 -29.48
N THR A 3 -1.81 -43.83 -30.22
CA THR A 3 -1.25 -42.72 -31.02
C THR A 3 -2.30 -42.10 -31.94
N GLU A 4 -3.02 -42.94 -32.70
CA GLU A 4 -4.02 -42.47 -33.67
C GLU A 4 -5.26 -41.87 -33.00
N GLU A 5 -5.74 -42.51 -31.93
CA GLU A 5 -6.89 -41.99 -31.17
C GLU A 5 -6.60 -40.60 -30.63
N TYR A 6 -5.41 -40.40 -30.06
CA TYR A 6 -5.02 -39.12 -29.50
C TYR A 6 -4.85 -38.06 -30.60
N GLY A 7 -4.27 -38.42 -31.75
CA GLY A 7 -4.22 -37.53 -32.92
C GLY A 7 -5.60 -37.06 -33.38
N LYS A 8 -6.58 -37.97 -33.44
CA LYS A 8 -7.98 -37.62 -33.77
C LYS A 8 -8.64 -36.76 -32.69
N ALA A 9 -8.29 -36.96 -31.42
CA ALA A 9 -8.78 -36.12 -30.33
C ALA A 9 -8.18 -34.71 -30.41
N TYR A 10 -6.89 -34.58 -30.72
CA TYR A 10 -6.21 -33.30 -30.91
C TYR A 10 -6.87 -32.47 -32.02
N GLN A 11 -7.08 -33.03 -33.21
CA GLN A 11 -7.69 -32.33 -34.33
C GLN A 11 -9.08 -31.75 -34.01
N ARG A 12 -9.87 -32.49 -33.21
CA ARG A 12 -11.23 -32.07 -32.79
C ARG A 12 -11.21 -31.13 -31.58
N GLY A 13 -10.28 -31.35 -30.66
CA GLY A 13 -10.27 -30.73 -29.34
C GLY A 13 -9.43 -29.46 -29.22
N PHE A 14 -8.42 -29.28 -30.09
CA PHE A 14 -7.47 -28.16 -29.97
C PHE A 14 -8.15 -26.79 -29.93
N ASN A 15 -9.00 -26.51 -30.93
CA ASN A 15 -9.73 -25.24 -31.01
C ASN A 15 -10.70 -25.04 -29.84
N LEU A 16 -11.24 -26.12 -29.27
CA LEU A 16 -12.08 -26.06 -28.07
C LEU A 16 -11.25 -25.71 -26.83
N THR A 17 -10.03 -26.25 -26.70
CA THR A 17 -9.09 -25.86 -25.65
C THR A 17 -8.68 -24.40 -25.76
N VAL A 18 -8.39 -23.90 -26.98
CA VAL A 18 -8.07 -22.48 -27.21
C VAL A 18 -9.23 -21.60 -26.78
N ARG A 19 -10.46 -21.88 -27.24
CA ARG A 19 -11.67 -21.14 -26.84
C ARG A 19 -11.91 -21.19 -25.34
N PHE A 20 -11.67 -22.34 -24.72
CA PHE A 20 -11.75 -22.51 -23.28
C PHE A 20 -10.75 -21.62 -22.54
N LEU A 21 -9.51 -21.52 -23.00
CA LEU A 21 -8.50 -20.67 -22.38
C LEU A 21 -8.80 -19.18 -22.57
N VAL A 22 -9.25 -18.77 -23.75
CA VAL A 22 -9.69 -17.38 -23.99
C VAL A 22 -10.82 -17.00 -23.02
N SER A 23 -11.79 -17.90 -22.80
CA SER A 23 -12.86 -17.63 -21.82
C SER A 23 -12.39 -17.60 -20.36
N ARG A 24 -11.15 -18.04 -20.07
CA ARG A 24 -10.48 -17.89 -18.76
C ARG A 24 -9.63 -16.62 -18.65
N GLY A 25 -9.58 -15.79 -19.68
CA GLY A 25 -8.91 -14.47 -19.64
C GLY A 25 -7.53 -14.43 -20.31
N LEU A 26 -7.12 -15.47 -21.02
CA LEU A 26 -5.92 -15.40 -21.85
C LEU A 26 -6.20 -14.60 -23.13
N SER A 27 -5.19 -13.87 -23.63
CA SER A 27 -5.22 -13.39 -25.00
C SER A 27 -5.26 -14.57 -25.98
N TYR A 28 -5.74 -14.32 -27.20
CA TYR A 28 -5.86 -15.38 -28.21
C TYR A 28 -4.51 -16.06 -28.51
N ASP A 29 -3.44 -15.27 -28.66
CA ASP A 29 -2.10 -15.78 -28.94
C ASP A 29 -1.58 -16.63 -27.77
N ALA A 30 -1.71 -16.13 -26.52
CA ALA A 30 -1.29 -16.88 -25.34
C ALA A 30 -2.12 -18.17 -25.16
N ALA A 31 -3.39 -18.15 -25.54
CA ALA A 31 -4.26 -19.32 -25.51
C ALA A 31 -3.84 -20.38 -26.55
N LEU A 32 -3.40 -19.97 -27.74
CA LEU A 32 -2.85 -20.88 -28.76
C LEU A 32 -1.59 -21.58 -28.24
N ASP A 33 -0.63 -20.82 -27.74
CA ASP A 33 0.64 -21.35 -27.23
C ASP A 33 0.40 -22.30 -26.04
N THR A 34 -0.47 -21.90 -25.12
CA THR A 34 -0.81 -22.69 -23.93
C THR A 34 -1.55 -23.98 -24.33
N ALA A 35 -2.47 -23.93 -25.29
CA ALA A 35 -3.15 -25.11 -25.80
C ALA A 35 -2.17 -26.07 -26.46
N GLN A 36 -1.24 -25.57 -27.29
CA GLN A 36 -0.23 -26.38 -27.94
C GLN A 36 0.67 -27.09 -26.92
N ALA A 37 1.17 -26.35 -25.93
CA ALA A 37 1.96 -26.91 -24.85
C ALA A 37 1.19 -27.97 -24.04
N ALA A 38 -0.11 -27.74 -23.79
CA ALA A 38 -0.95 -28.69 -23.07
C ALA A 38 -1.17 -30.00 -23.85
N TRP A 39 -1.47 -29.91 -25.15
CA TRP A 39 -1.66 -31.09 -26.00
C TRP A 39 -0.34 -31.85 -26.24
N ALA A 40 0.80 -31.16 -26.39
CA ALA A 40 2.11 -31.81 -26.46
C ALA A 40 2.44 -32.57 -25.15
N LYS A 41 2.20 -31.93 -24.00
CA LYS A 41 2.43 -32.56 -22.69
C LYS A 41 1.44 -33.69 -22.39
N GLY A 42 0.21 -33.56 -22.87
CA GLY A 42 -0.81 -34.62 -22.79
C GLY A 42 -0.41 -35.83 -23.62
N TRP A 43 0.21 -35.64 -24.78
CA TRP A 43 0.73 -36.72 -25.61
C TRP A 43 1.85 -37.51 -24.93
N GLU A 44 2.81 -36.82 -24.32
CA GLU A 44 3.92 -37.44 -23.57
C GLU A 44 3.40 -38.28 -22.39
N ARG A 45 2.29 -37.85 -21.79
CA ARG A 45 1.71 -38.47 -20.59
C ARG A 45 0.46 -39.27 -20.87
N ARG A 46 0.18 -39.62 -22.14
CA ARG A 46 -1.07 -40.26 -22.56
C ARG A 46 -1.37 -41.59 -21.87
N GLU A 47 -0.34 -42.24 -21.32
CA GLU A 47 -0.45 -43.47 -20.53
C GLU A 47 -1.09 -43.24 -19.16
N GLN A 48 -1.03 -42.02 -18.63
CA GLN A 48 -1.66 -41.64 -17.35
C GLN A 48 -3.18 -41.41 -17.50
N LEU A 49 -3.68 -41.33 -18.73
CA LEU A 49 -5.10 -41.13 -19.01
C LEU A 49 -5.87 -42.43 -18.74
N ARG A 50 -6.69 -42.41 -17.68
CA ARG A 50 -7.50 -43.57 -17.26
C ARG A 50 -8.68 -43.86 -18.20
N ASP A 51 -9.32 -42.81 -18.72
CA ASP A 51 -10.45 -42.91 -19.63
C ASP A 51 -10.18 -42.09 -20.91
N PRO A 52 -10.05 -42.75 -22.08
CA PRO A 52 -9.87 -42.07 -23.37
C PRO A 52 -10.94 -41.03 -23.70
N ASN A 53 -12.17 -41.18 -23.23
CA ASN A 53 -13.27 -40.26 -23.51
C ASN A 53 -13.08 -38.89 -22.82
N LEU A 54 -12.27 -38.84 -21.76
CA LEU A 54 -12.01 -37.64 -20.98
C LEU A 54 -10.77 -36.87 -21.45
N VAL A 55 -10.17 -37.25 -22.58
CA VAL A 55 -8.92 -36.64 -23.08
C VAL A 55 -8.99 -35.11 -23.19
N LEU A 56 -10.12 -34.55 -23.63
CA LEU A 56 -10.31 -33.10 -23.74
C LEU A 56 -10.32 -32.43 -22.36
N THR A 57 -11.11 -32.96 -21.44
CA THR A 57 -11.21 -32.46 -20.06
C THR A 57 -9.88 -32.56 -19.33
N TRP A 58 -9.20 -33.70 -19.48
CA TRP A 58 -7.88 -33.93 -18.93
C TRP A 58 -6.85 -32.94 -19.51
N THR A 59 -6.83 -32.74 -20.83
CA THR A 59 -5.92 -31.78 -21.47
C THR A 59 -6.22 -30.33 -21.04
N ASN A 60 -7.49 -29.95 -20.91
CA ASN A 60 -7.88 -28.64 -20.38
C ASN A 60 -7.38 -28.44 -18.93
N SER A 61 -7.32 -29.50 -18.12
CA SER A 61 -6.73 -29.43 -16.77
C SER A 61 -5.22 -29.16 -16.82
N ILE A 62 -4.50 -29.77 -17.78
CA ILE A 62 -3.08 -29.51 -18.01
C ILE A 62 -2.87 -28.06 -18.45
N ALA A 63 -3.66 -27.58 -19.40
CA ALA A 63 -3.61 -26.21 -19.90
C ALA A 63 -3.84 -25.18 -18.78
N LEU A 64 -4.84 -25.41 -17.93
CA LEU A 64 -5.14 -24.53 -16.81
C LEU A 64 -4.01 -24.50 -15.77
N ASN A 65 -3.34 -25.64 -15.54
CA ASN A 65 -2.20 -25.70 -14.64
C ASN A 65 -0.96 -24.99 -15.22
N ILE A 66 -0.76 -25.04 -16.54
CA ILE A 66 0.27 -24.24 -17.22
C ILE A 66 -0.02 -22.75 -17.00
N HIS A 67 -1.24 -22.31 -17.32
CA HIS A 67 -1.64 -20.92 -17.14
C HIS A 67 -1.50 -20.42 -15.68
N ARG A 68 -1.96 -21.21 -14.70
CA ARG A 68 -1.78 -20.88 -13.27
C ARG A 68 -0.31 -20.80 -12.85
N THR A 69 0.53 -21.66 -13.42
CA THR A 69 1.97 -21.64 -13.14
C THR A 69 2.62 -20.39 -13.71
N PHE A 70 2.20 -19.97 -14.90
CA PHE A 70 2.61 -18.71 -15.51
C PHE A 70 2.21 -17.52 -14.63
N LEU A 71 0.93 -17.42 -14.23
CA LEU A 71 0.43 -16.36 -13.34
C LEU A 71 1.15 -16.31 -11.98
N ARG A 72 1.60 -17.45 -11.44
CA ARG A 72 2.36 -17.49 -10.18
C ARG A 72 3.80 -16.99 -10.35
N ARG A 73 4.39 -17.16 -11.53
CA ARG A 73 5.80 -16.81 -11.83
C ARG A 73 5.95 -15.39 -12.34
N GLU A 74 4.92 -14.85 -12.97
CA GLU A 74 4.91 -13.47 -13.43
C GLU A 74 4.86 -12.54 -12.20
N PRO A 75 5.90 -11.73 -11.94
CA PRO A 75 5.80 -10.71 -10.92
C PRO A 75 4.66 -9.80 -11.35
N GLN A 76 3.62 -9.66 -10.52
CA GLN A 76 2.53 -8.70 -10.74
C GLN A 76 3.12 -7.29 -10.82
N THR A 77 3.66 -6.92 -11.97
CA THR A 77 3.99 -5.57 -12.37
C THR A 77 2.74 -4.99 -12.98
N GLN A 78 1.65 -5.02 -12.20
CA GLN A 78 0.54 -4.14 -12.50
C GLN A 78 1.05 -2.73 -12.26
N THR A 79 1.14 -1.95 -13.32
CA THR A 79 1.27 -0.51 -13.24
C THR A 79 0.04 -0.02 -12.49
N LEU A 80 0.21 0.24 -11.20
CA LEU A 80 -0.82 0.86 -10.40
C LEU A 80 -1.06 2.25 -10.99
N PRO A 81 -2.32 2.65 -11.22
CA PRO A 81 -2.60 4.02 -11.60
C PRO A 81 -2.03 4.94 -10.51
N GLU A 82 -1.30 5.97 -10.94
CA GLU A 82 -0.77 6.98 -10.02
C GLU A 82 -1.96 7.77 -9.46
N LEU A 83 -2.42 7.36 -8.28
CA LEU A 83 -3.46 8.08 -7.56
C LEU A 83 -2.83 9.34 -6.99
N GLN A 84 -3.11 10.50 -7.62
CA GLN A 84 -2.76 11.77 -7.00
C GLN A 84 -3.55 11.92 -5.71
N ALA A 85 -2.84 11.84 -4.58
CA ALA A 85 -3.44 12.11 -3.29
C ALA A 85 -3.88 13.59 -3.26
N PRO A 86 -5.11 13.90 -2.82
CA PRO A 86 -5.53 15.27 -2.65
C PRO A 86 -4.56 15.98 -1.69
N PRO A 87 -4.26 17.28 -1.92
CA PRO A 87 -3.32 18.02 -1.10
C PRO A 87 -3.78 17.98 0.36
N ARG A 88 -3.02 17.29 1.20
CA ARG A 88 -3.30 17.21 2.64
C ARG A 88 -2.95 18.56 3.26
N MET A 89 -3.96 19.30 3.70
CA MET A 89 -3.73 20.54 4.44
C MET A 89 -3.02 20.22 5.77
N ASN A 90 -1.77 20.65 5.91
CA ASN A 90 -1.02 20.48 7.14
C ASN A 90 -1.47 21.50 8.19
N VAL A 91 -2.51 21.13 8.94
CA VAL A 91 -3.10 21.96 10.00
C VAL A 91 -2.06 22.35 11.05
N ALA A 92 -1.09 21.47 11.35
CA ALA A 92 -0.03 21.76 12.30
C ALA A 92 0.90 22.88 11.81
N ALA A 93 1.26 22.90 10.52
CA ALA A 93 2.07 23.97 9.95
C ALA A 93 1.34 25.33 9.99
N ILE A 94 0.02 25.34 9.77
CA ILE A 94 -0.81 26.55 9.86
C ILE A 94 -0.84 27.09 11.29
N ASP A 95 -1.01 26.21 12.28
CA ASP A 95 -1.05 26.60 13.69
C ASP A 95 0.32 27.09 14.18
N VAL A 96 1.42 26.45 13.78
CA VAL A 96 2.79 26.92 14.09
C VAL A 96 3.04 28.32 13.52
N LYS A 97 2.68 28.55 12.25
CA LYS A 97 2.83 29.88 11.62
C LYS A 97 2.05 30.96 12.36
N ARG A 98 0.82 30.66 12.79
CA ARG A 98 -0.02 31.60 13.56
C ARG A 98 0.54 31.87 14.96
N ILE A 99 1.09 30.85 15.61
CA ILE A 99 1.71 30.99 16.93
C ILE A 99 2.95 31.90 16.84
N LEU A 100 3.79 31.69 15.82
CA LEU A 100 5.01 32.46 15.62
C LEU A 100 4.72 33.92 15.21
N SER A 101 3.70 34.17 14.38
CA SER A 101 3.33 35.53 13.96
C SER A 101 2.98 36.44 15.15
N ASP A 102 2.47 35.85 16.22
CA ASP A 102 2.04 36.56 17.43
C ASP A 102 3.15 36.73 18.48
N CYS A 103 4.30 36.08 18.28
CA CYS A 103 5.47 36.25 19.13
C CYS A 103 6.15 37.59 18.86
N LYS A 104 6.73 38.20 19.91
CA LYS A 104 7.61 39.35 19.74
C LYS A 104 8.79 38.97 18.82
N PRO A 105 9.33 39.89 18.00
CA PRO A 105 10.34 39.57 16.99
C PRO A 105 11.51 38.76 17.53
N ASN A 106 12.10 39.19 18.64
CA ASN A 106 13.24 38.50 19.24
C ASN A 106 12.89 37.17 19.93
N ASP A 107 11.63 36.98 20.37
CA ASP A 107 11.18 35.72 20.97
C ASP A 107 10.90 34.67 19.87
N ARG A 108 10.41 35.12 18.71
CA ARG A 108 10.22 34.30 17.51
C ARG A 108 11.56 33.75 17.02
N VAL A 109 12.55 34.62 16.82
CA VAL A 109 13.90 34.27 16.36
C VAL A 109 14.50 33.14 17.21
N VAL A 110 14.38 33.24 18.53
CA VAL A 110 14.93 32.25 19.44
C VAL A 110 14.14 30.93 19.42
N LEU A 111 12.82 30.96 19.19
CA LEU A 111 12.01 29.74 19.02
C LEU A 111 12.27 29.04 17.68
N GLU A 112 12.31 29.78 16.58
CA GLU A 112 12.60 29.27 15.24
C GLU A 112 14.00 28.66 15.21
N GLY A 113 15.01 29.42 15.66
CA GLY A 113 16.39 28.95 15.74
C GLY A 113 16.54 27.68 16.55
N HIS A 114 15.86 27.58 17.71
CA HIS A 114 16.04 26.43 18.59
C HIS A 114 15.22 25.19 18.19
N TYR A 115 13.98 25.36 17.72
CA TYR A 115 13.05 24.24 17.51
C TYR A 115 12.82 23.89 16.04
N ILE A 116 13.01 24.82 15.13
CA ILE A 116 12.85 24.59 13.68
C ILE A 116 14.21 24.34 13.05
N GLU A 117 15.20 25.18 13.37
CA GLU A 117 16.54 25.11 12.78
C GLU A 117 17.50 24.24 13.62
N GLY A 118 17.16 23.96 14.89
CA GLY A 118 17.92 23.04 15.75
C GLY A 118 19.18 23.63 16.38
N TYR A 119 19.36 24.94 16.36
CA TYR A 119 20.51 25.62 16.95
C TYR A 119 20.55 25.52 18.48
N LYS A 120 21.78 25.41 19.01
CA LYS A 120 22.05 25.48 20.43
C LYS A 120 21.97 26.92 20.93
N VAL A 121 21.72 27.08 22.22
CA VAL A 121 21.63 28.38 22.90
C VAL A 121 22.88 29.24 22.67
N GLN A 122 24.07 28.62 22.67
CA GLN A 122 25.34 29.31 22.42
C GLN A 122 25.45 29.87 20.99
N GLU A 123 24.94 29.12 20.01
CA GLU A 123 25.00 29.48 18.59
C GLU A 123 24.07 30.64 18.30
N ILE A 124 22.85 30.59 18.85
CA ILE A 124 21.87 31.69 18.78
C ILE A 124 22.41 32.95 19.47
N ALA A 125 23.04 32.80 20.64
CA ALA A 125 23.66 33.90 21.36
C ALA A 125 24.76 34.59 20.53
N ARG A 126 25.66 33.80 19.93
CA ARG A 126 26.74 34.28 19.07
C ARG A 126 26.21 34.97 17.81
N GLN A 127 25.21 34.39 17.15
CA GLN A 127 24.64 34.90 15.90
C GLN A 127 23.94 36.26 16.08
N HIS A 128 23.29 36.48 17.23
CA HIS A 128 22.55 37.70 17.52
C HIS A 128 23.26 38.68 18.46
N GLY A 129 24.50 38.40 18.87
CA GLY A 129 25.26 39.24 19.79
C GLY A 129 24.65 39.36 21.19
N TRP A 130 23.95 38.31 21.66
CA TRP A 130 23.29 38.28 22.96
C TRP A 130 24.09 37.41 23.95
N SER A 131 23.85 37.59 25.25
CA SER A 131 24.33 36.63 26.25
C SER A 131 23.49 35.36 26.22
N GLU A 132 24.10 34.20 26.53
CA GLU A 132 23.36 32.94 26.64
C GLU A 132 22.19 33.02 27.63
N THR A 133 22.39 33.74 28.74
CA THR A 133 21.35 33.98 29.74
C THR A 133 20.17 34.76 29.14
N ALA A 134 20.43 35.76 28.30
CA ALA A 134 19.37 36.48 27.58
C ALA A 134 18.61 35.55 26.63
N VAL A 135 19.30 34.66 25.91
CA VAL A 135 18.65 33.66 25.04
C VAL A 135 17.78 32.68 25.85
N ARG A 136 18.27 32.17 26.99
CA ARG A 136 17.50 31.27 27.88
C ARG A 136 16.24 31.96 28.42
N ILE A 137 16.35 33.22 28.86
CA ILE A 137 15.21 34.00 29.35
C ILE A 137 14.19 34.25 28.22
N ARG A 138 14.66 34.57 27.00
CA ARG A 138 13.81 34.72 25.82
C ARG A 138 13.09 33.41 25.48
N LEU A 139 13.80 32.27 25.45
CA LEU A 139 13.20 30.94 25.26
C LEU A 139 12.09 30.68 26.28
N LEU A 140 12.35 30.94 27.56
CA LEU A 140 11.37 30.71 28.63
C LEU A 140 10.11 31.59 28.44
N ARG A 141 10.29 32.88 28.16
CA ARG A 141 9.18 33.82 27.91
C ARG A 141 8.39 33.43 26.66
N ALA A 142 9.10 33.05 25.60
CA ALA A 142 8.50 32.62 24.34
C ALA A 142 7.66 31.35 24.55
N ARG A 143 8.19 30.31 25.22
CA ARG A 143 7.46 29.07 25.58
C ARG A 143 6.19 29.38 26.39
N ARG A 144 6.29 30.20 27.43
CA ARG A 144 5.12 30.61 28.24
C ARG A 144 4.07 31.38 27.44
N SER A 145 4.48 32.13 26.41
CA SER A 145 3.55 32.81 25.51
C SER A 145 2.83 31.83 24.58
N VAL A 146 3.56 30.83 24.07
CA VAL A 146 3.00 29.76 23.24
C VAL A 146 2.02 28.91 24.05
N GLU A 147 2.42 28.49 25.25
CA GLU A 147 1.59 27.70 26.16
C GLU A 147 0.27 28.38 26.49
N ARG A 148 0.29 29.67 26.88
CA ARG A 148 -0.94 30.44 27.14
C ARG A 148 -1.88 30.49 25.92
N ARG A 149 -1.35 30.48 24.70
CA ARG A 149 -2.16 30.50 23.48
C ARG A 149 -2.72 29.12 23.13
N LEU A 150 -1.92 28.07 23.28
CA LEU A 150 -2.38 26.69 23.11
C LEU A 150 -3.41 26.27 24.16
N SER A 151 -3.33 26.84 25.37
CA SER A 151 -4.31 26.62 26.45
C SER A 151 -5.60 27.44 26.29
N ARG A 152 -5.70 28.34 25.29
CA ARG A 152 -6.97 29.01 24.99
C ARG A 152 -7.98 27.98 24.46
N PRO A 153 -9.26 28.03 24.90
CA PRO A 153 -10.25 26.96 24.70
C PRO A 153 -10.57 26.59 23.24
N LYS A 154 -10.11 27.37 22.24
CA LYS A 154 -10.23 27.04 20.82
C LYS A 154 -9.40 25.80 20.42
N HIS A 155 -8.28 25.51 21.08
CA HIS A 155 -7.44 24.33 20.79
C HIS A 155 -7.69 23.14 21.73
N ALA A 156 -8.38 23.35 22.87
CA ALA A 156 -8.78 22.28 23.77
C ALA A 156 -9.83 21.35 23.14
N ARG A 157 -10.78 21.89 22.36
CA ARG A 157 -11.74 21.08 21.57
C ARG A 157 -11.04 20.19 20.54
N LEU A 158 -10.02 20.72 19.86
CA LEU A 158 -9.27 19.98 18.84
C LEU A 158 -8.41 18.87 19.45
N ARG A 159 -7.79 19.13 20.62
CA ARG A 159 -7.13 18.09 21.42
C ARG A 159 -8.11 16.99 21.84
N ASN A 160 -9.26 17.36 22.40
CA ASN A 160 -10.27 16.38 22.82
C ASN A 160 -10.83 15.59 21.64
N LEU A 161 -10.98 16.21 20.46
CA LEU A 161 -11.42 15.55 19.24
C LEU A 161 -10.34 14.62 18.67
N ALA A 162 -9.06 15.02 18.69
CA ALA A 162 -7.93 14.18 18.30
C ALA A 162 -7.76 12.98 19.25
N GLU A 163 -7.92 13.18 20.56
CA GLU A 163 -7.91 12.11 21.56
C GLU A 163 -9.08 11.12 21.35
N LYS A 164 -10.28 11.66 21.08
CA LYS A 164 -11.49 10.87 20.84
C LYS A 164 -11.39 10.06 19.54
N THR A 165 -10.86 10.65 18.47
CA THR A 165 -10.65 9.97 17.19
C THR A 165 -9.53 8.93 17.28
N LYS A 166 -8.43 9.22 17.97
CA LYS A 166 -7.36 8.24 18.25
C LYS A 166 -7.87 7.04 19.06
N LYS A 167 -8.71 7.29 20.07
CA LYS A 167 -9.36 6.23 20.87
C LYS A 167 -10.37 5.42 20.05
N ALA A 168 -11.14 6.07 19.19
CA ALA A 168 -12.05 5.39 18.28
C ALA A 168 -11.32 4.53 17.24
N LEU A 169 -10.18 5.02 16.70
CA LEU A 169 -9.35 4.27 15.77
C LEU A 169 -8.67 3.07 16.44
N ALA A 170 -8.18 3.23 17.67
CA ALA A 170 -7.62 2.14 18.47
C ALA A 170 -8.65 1.03 18.73
N ASN A 171 -9.87 1.40 19.15
CA ASN A 171 -10.97 0.43 19.33
C ASN A 171 -11.39 -0.25 18.02
N ALA A 172 -11.31 0.45 16.88
CA ALA A 172 -11.62 -0.13 15.58
C ALA A 172 -10.52 -1.07 15.05
N LEU A 173 -9.28 -0.93 15.55
CA LEU A 173 -8.15 -1.80 15.23
C LEU A 173 -8.04 -3.01 16.18
N GLU A 174 -8.65 -2.94 17.37
CA GLU A 174 -8.78 -4.05 18.33
C GLU A 174 -10.06 -4.90 18.10
N VAL A 175 -10.40 -5.22 16.84
CA VAL A 175 -11.42 -6.26 16.58
C VAL A 175 -10.80 -7.62 16.93
N PRO A 176 -11.37 -8.39 17.89
CA PRO A 176 -10.90 -9.74 18.16
C PRO A 176 -11.14 -10.59 16.92
N ALA A 177 -10.10 -11.32 16.53
CA ALA A 177 -10.19 -12.39 15.55
C ALA A 177 -11.40 -13.29 15.85
N LEU A 178 -12.24 -13.48 14.83
CA LEU A 178 -13.00 -14.69 14.53
C LEU A 178 -12.91 -15.78 15.62
N GLU A 179 -13.84 -15.79 16.57
CA GLU A 179 -14.20 -17.06 17.21
C GLU A 179 -15.07 -17.84 16.21
N ALA A 180 -14.37 -18.60 15.38
CA ALA A 180 -14.89 -19.81 14.78
C ALA A 180 -15.16 -20.84 15.89
N LYS A 181 -16.44 -21.13 16.16
CA LYS A 181 -16.96 -22.39 16.74
C LYS A 181 -18.32 -22.58 16.07
N VAL A 182 -18.49 -23.44 15.06
CA VAL A 182 -18.61 -24.91 15.19
C VAL A 182 -19.49 -25.28 16.38
N ALA A 183 -20.79 -25.38 16.12
CA ALA A 183 -21.69 -26.45 16.58
C ALA A 183 -22.92 -26.43 15.67
#